data_AF-A0A3A9BAR6-F1
#
_entry.id   AF-A0A3A9BAR6-F1
#
_cell.length_a   1.000
_cell.length_b   1.000
_cell.length_c   1.000
_cell.angle_alpha   90.00
_cell.angle_beta   90.00
_cell.angle_gamma   90.00
#
_symmetry.space_group_name_H-M   'P 1'
#
loop_
_entity.id
_entity.type
_entity.pdbx_description
1 polymer ?
#
loop_
_entity_poly.entity_id
_entity_poly.type
_entity_poly.pdbx_seq_one_letter_code
_entity_poly.pdbx_strand_id
1 'polypeptide(L)'
;MPLPIGISFFTLQAVSYIIDVYWGNAKVQRNIMYLGMYIAMFPQLVAGPIVRYVDIEDEINNRKITLEGFVNGLRLFCVGLGKKVLIANIVAIPATLLLTQNPEAIGFIGCSTAVIFYTFQIYFDFGGYSDMAIGLGKMFGFDYKRNFNYPYISKSVTEFWRRWHISLSSFFRDYVYIPLGGNRVSSLRWMLNMMIVWGLTGMWHGAAWNYIGWGLYYGLILIGEKKLWGSALAKTPSVIQHAYGIISFLIGWTFFAVEGDFTHLASWFAGLFGVFGLLGTSSLWELTSWEYLSFMPVCIIAATPIVPWLRKKIECKLESIPSTNIIAAPEKIPEVPPCALVLQGSISPKARRLAIAVTVGVDLCLALVLIASIASIAAGAYNPFIYFQF
;
A
#
# COMPACT_ATOMS: atom_id res chain seq x y z
N MET A 1 -5.13 11.10 26.23
CA MET A 1 -3.75 10.60 26.35
C MET A 1 -3.36 10.04 24.99
N PRO A 2 -2.24 10.47 24.39
CA PRO A 2 -1.76 9.85 23.15
C PRO A 2 -1.43 8.38 23.42
N LEU A 3 -1.95 7.48 22.59
CA LEU A 3 -1.62 6.05 22.69
C LEU A 3 -0.18 5.80 22.20
N PRO A 4 0.49 4.73 22.66
CA PRO A 4 1.82 4.37 22.16
C PRO A 4 1.81 4.19 20.65
N ILE A 5 2.81 4.78 19.97
CA ILE A 5 3.00 4.59 18.53
C ILE A 5 3.12 3.08 18.25
N GLY A 6 2.38 2.60 17.24
CA GLY A 6 2.36 1.19 16.88
C GLY A 6 1.42 0.30 17.72
N ILE A 7 0.57 0.88 18.60
CA ILE A 7 -0.35 0.11 19.45
C ILE A 7 -1.23 -0.87 18.69
N SER A 8 -1.72 -0.39 17.55
CA SER A 8 -2.57 -1.16 16.66
C SER A 8 -1.86 -2.40 16.12
N PHE A 9 -0.60 -2.24 15.67
CA PHE A 9 0.17 -3.33 15.07
C PHE A 9 0.66 -4.36 16.09
N PHE A 10 1.14 -3.94 17.27
CA PHE A 10 1.54 -4.91 18.29
C PHE A 10 0.34 -5.73 18.78
N THR A 11 -0.85 -5.12 18.84
CA THR A 11 -2.06 -5.80 19.29
C THR A 11 -2.44 -6.90 18.30
N LEU A 12 -2.44 -6.61 17.00
CA LEU A 12 -2.70 -7.63 15.98
C LEU A 12 -1.66 -8.76 16.00
N GLN A 13 -0.39 -8.46 16.23
CA GLN A 13 0.67 -9.47 16.34
C GLN A 13 0.46 -10.38 17.56
N ALA A 14 0.20 -9.79 18.72
CA ALA A 14 -0.08 -10.54 19.95
C ALA A 14 -1.31 -11.43 19.79
N VAL A 15 -2.40 -10.90 19.21
CA VAL A 15 -3.61 -11.66 18.90
C VAL A 15 -3.31 -12.80 17.93
N SER A 16 -2.54 -12.56 16.85
CA SER A 16 -2.17 -13.61 15.90
C SER A 16 -1.40 -14.75 16.58
N TYR A 17 -0.43 -14.44 17.43
CA TYR A 17 0.32 -15.44 18.18
C TYR A 17 -0.57 -16.28 19.11
N ILE A 18 -1.45 -15.64 19.87
CA ILE A 18 -2.38 -16.33 20.78
C ILE A 18 -3.28 -17.28 20.00
N ILE A 19 -3.85 -16.81 18.88
CA ILE A 19 -4.75 -17.62 18.05
C ILE A 19 -3.99 -18.76 17.36
N ASP A 20 -2.82 -18.49 16.78
CA ASP A 20 -2.02 -19.50 16.08
C ASP A 20 -1.58 -20.63 17.01
N VAL A 21 -1.19 -20.30 18.25
CA VAL A 21 -0.86 -21.29 19.28
C VAL A 21 -2.11 -22.07 19.71
N TYR A 22 -3.23 -21.38 19.93
CA TYR A 22 -4.49 -22.01 20.35
C TYR A 22 -5.03 -22.99 19.29
N TRP A 23 -4.93 -22.65 18.01
CA TRP A 23 -5.33 -23.52 16.90
C TRP A 23 -4.29 -24.59 16.54
N GLY A 24 -3.10 -24.57 17.14
CA GLY A 24 -2.02 -25.52 16.86
C GLY A 24 -1.30 -25.27 15.54
N ASN A 25 -1.42 -24.07 14.96
CA ASN A 25 -0.70 -23.65 13.74
C ASN A 25 0.76 -23.26 14.03
N ALA A 26 1.07 -22.87 15.26
CA ALA A 26 2.41 -22.52 15.70
C ALA A 26 2.74 -23.17 17.05
N LYS A 27 4.03 -23.41 17.34
CA LYS A 27 4.45 -23.94 18.63
C LYS A 27 4.54 -22.81 19.66
N VAL A 28 4.32 -23.15 20.93
CA VAL A 28 4.54 -22.22 22.04
C VAL A 28 6.00 -21.78 22.04
N GLN A 29 6.24 -20.47 21.90
CA GLN A 29 7.56 -19.89 22.03
C GLN A 29 8.00 -19.92 23.50
N ARG A 30 8.97 -20.77 23.81
CA ARG A 30 9.48 -20.95 25.18
C ARG A 30 10.49 -19.88 25.57
N ASN A 31 11.10 -19.20 24.59
CA ASN A 31 12.05 -18.14 24.83
C ASN A 31 11.35 -16.77 24.85
N ILE A 32 11.24 -16.17 26.03
CA ILE A 32 10.60 -14.86 26.21
C ILE A 32 11.27 -13.74 25.41
N MET A 33 12.58 -13.84 25.16
CA MET A 33 13.31 -12.85 24.35
C MET A 33 12.94 -12.96 22.87
N TYR A 34 12.66 -14.17 22.37
CA TYR A 34 12.22 -14.37 20.99
C TYR A 34 10.78 -13.95 20.79
N LEU A 35 9.92 -14.19 21.78
CA LEU A 35 8.56 -13.65 21.78
C LEU A 35 8.58 -12.11 21.87
N GLY A 36 9.40 -11.55 22.75
CA GLY A 36 9.61 -10.12 22.87
C GLY A 36 10.15 -9.49 21.58
N MET A 37 11.11 -10.13 20.92
CA MET A 37 11.62 -9.71 19.62
C MET A 37 10.50 -9.67 18.57
N TYR A 38 9.68 -10.71 18.50
CA TYR A 38 8.55 -10.78 17.55
C TYR A 38 7.57 -9.62 17.75
N ILE A 39 7.10 -9.42 19.00
CA ILE A 39 6.11 -8.40 19.33
C ILE A 39 6.70 -6.98 19.23
N ALA A 40 7.96 -6.80 19.60
CA ALA A 40 8.62 -5.50 19.68
C ALA A 40 9.53 -5.21 18.46
N MET A 41 9.33 -5.89 17.32
CA MET A 41 10.21 -5.76 16.18
C MET A 41 10.09 -4.37 15.53
N PHE A 42 11.01 -3.46 15.87
CA PHE A 42 10.98 -2.06 15.45
C PHE A 42 10.85 -1.81 13.94
N PRO A 43 11.49 -2.58 13.03
CA PRO A 43 11.36 -2.38 11.59
C PRO A 43 9.92 -2.30 11.07
N GLN A 44 8.96 -2.95 11.74
CA GLN A 44 7.56 -3.03 11.30
C GLN A 44 6.56 -2.35 12.22
N LEU A 45 6.96 -1.95 13.43
CA LEU A 45 6.05 -1.60 14.52
C LEU A 45 5.13 -0.41 14.24
N VAL A 46 5.55 0.54 13.41
CA VAL A 46 4.78 1.77 13.15
C VAL A 46 3.89 1.63 11.90
N ALA A 47 4.43 1.08 10.80
CA ALA A 47 3.76 1.06 9.50
C ALA A 47 4.29 -0.01 8.52
N GLY A 48 4.83 -1.11 9.04
CA GLY A 48 5.25 -2.26 8.22
C GLY A 48 4.10 -3.23 7.94
N PRO A 49 4.37 -4.31 7.17
CA PRO A 49 3.41 -5.41 7.05
C PRO A 49 3.05 -5.99 8.42
N ILE A 50 1.79 -6.42 8.58
CA ILE A 50 1.38 -7.23 9.73
C ILE A 50 1.99 -8.62 9.59
N VAL A 51 3.12 -8.84 10.27
CA VAL A 51 3.81 -10.14 10.27
C VAL A 51 3.17 -11.07 11.30
N ARG A 52 2.69 -12.22 10.82
CA ARG A 52 2.12 -13.27 11.66
C ARG A 52 3.24 -14.15 12.19
N TYR A 53 3.08 -14.65 13.41
CA TYR A 53 4.12 -15.47 14.03
C TYR A 53 4.44 -16.71 13.20
N VAL A 54 3.43 -17.40 12.68
CA VAL A 54 3.60 -18.59 11.81
C VAL A 54 4.42 -18.31 10.55
N ASP A 55 4.45 -17.06 10.05
CA ASP A 55 5.20 -16.72 8.84
C ASP A 55 6.71 -16.56 9.11
N ILE A 56 7.12 -16.33 10.37
CA ILE A 56 8.53 -16.06 10.74
C ILE A 56 9.05 -16.93 11.88
N GLU A 57 8.26 -17.90 12.37
CA GLU A 57 8.64 -18.79 13.47
C GLU A 57 9.99 -19.48 13.22
N ASP A 58 10.18 -19.98 12.00
CA ASP A 58 11.43 -20.63 11.60
C ASP A 58 12.58 -19.63 11.48
N GLU A 59 12.31 -18.42 10.98
CA GLU A 59 13.33 -17.36 10.80
C GLU A 59 13.82 -16.77 12.12
N ILE A 60 12.94 -16.68 13.12
CA ILE A 60 13.30 -16.27 14.48
C ILE A 60 14.46 -17.14 15.01
N ASN A 61 14.41 -18.45 14.74
CA ASN A 61 15.38 -19.42 15.24
C ASN A 61 16.54 -19.69 14.26
N ASN A 62 16.29 -19.66 12.95
CA ASN A 62 17.20 -20.22 11.94
C ASN A 62 17.55 -19.27 10.78
N ARG A 63 17.19 -17.98 10.85
CA ARG A 63 17.50 -17.02 9.78
C ARG A 63 18.99 -16.95 9.46
N LYS A 64 19.29 -16.63 8.20
CA LYS A 64 20.64 -16.39 7.72
C LYS A 64 20.77 -14.98 7.20
N ILE A 65 21.77 -14.27 7.71
CA ILE A 65 22.15 -12.95 7.18
C ILE A 65 23.16 -13.18 6.07
N THR A 66 22.80 -12.78 4.85
CA THR A 66 23.67 -12.89 3.67
C THR A 66 23.94 -11.50 3.10
N LEU A 67 25.10 -11.33 2.46
CA LEU A 67 25.42 -10.07 1.77
C LEU A 67 24.39 -9.75 0.68
N GLU A 68 23.92 -10.77 -0.05
CA GLU A 68 22.87 -10.60 -1.06
C GLU A 68 21.55 -10.11 -0.44
N GLY A 69 21.14 -10.70 0.68
CA GLY A 69 19.96 -10.26 1.44
C GLY A 69 20.11 -8.82 1.91
N PHE A 70 21.26 -8.47 2.48
CA PHE A 70 21.56 -7.11 2.93
C PHE A 70 21.48 -6.10 1.80
N VAL A 71 22.12 -6.36 0.66
CA VAL A 71 22.12 -5.44 -0.49
C VAL A 71 20.72 -5.30 -1.09
N ASN A 72 19.97 -6.40 -1.25
CA ASN A 72 18.59 -6.31 -1.73
C ASN A 72 17.66 -5.58 -0.75
N GLY A 73 17.86 -5.78 0.56
CA GLY A 73 17.18 -5.03 1.60
C GLY A 73 17.50 -3.54 1.54
N LEU A 74 18.76 -3.16 1.34
CA LEU A 74 19.19 -1.77 1.19
C LEU A 74 18.58 -1.10 -0.04
N ARG A 75 18.56 -1.79 -1.17
CA ARG A 75 17.90 -1.27 -2.38
C ARG A 75 16.42 -0.98 -2.13
N LEU A 76 15.71 -1.92 -1.49
CA LEU A 76 14.29 -1.74 -1.19
C LEU A 76 14.07 -0.61 -0.18
N PHE A 77 14.94 -0.50 0.84
CA PHE A 77 14.91 0.60 1.79
C PHE A 77 15.07 1.96 1.09
N CYS A 78 16.03 2.11 0.17
CA CYS A 78 16.20 3.34 -0.61
C CYS A 78 14.97 3.67 -1.47
N VAL A 79 14.33 2.65 -2.08
CA VAL A 79 13.06 2.83 -2.82
C VAL A 79 11.95 3.32 -1.88
N GLY A 80 11.79 2.69 -0.72
CA GLY A 80 10.77 3.07 0.26
C GLY A 80 10.97 4.48 0.82
N LEU A 81 12.21 4.83 1.15
CA LEU A 81 12.59 6.16 1.62
C LEU A 81 12.32 7.23 0.55
N GLY A 82 12.67 6.95 -0.70
CA GLY A 82 12.38 7.84 -1.83
C GLY A 82 10.88 8.04 -2.04
N LYS A 83 10.07 6.97 -1.97
CA LYS A 83 8.61 7.08 -2.04
C LYS A 83 8.05 8.00 -0.96
N LYS A 84 8.49 7.84 0.30
CA LYS A 84 8.03 8.67 1.41
C LYS A 84 8.45 10.12 1.25
N VAL A 85 9.76 10.36 1.12
CA VAL A 85 10.34 11.69 1.27
C VAL A 85 10.24 12.51 -0.02
N LEU A 86 10.51 11.88 -1.17
CA LEU A 86 10.59 12.58 -2.45
C LEU A 86 9.28 12.59 -3.23
N ILE A 87 8.29 11.77 -2.85
CA ILE A 87 6.99 11.72 -3.53
C ILE A 87 5.87 12.06 -2.54
N ALA A 88 5.67 11.23 -1.52
CA ALA A 88 4.52 11.36 -0.61
C ALA A 88 4.49 12.71 0.10
N ASN A 89 5.61 13.16 0.67
CA ASN A 89 5.68 14.45 1.34
C ASN A 89 5.41 15.64 0.39
N ILE A 90 5.78 15.54 -0.89
CA ILE A 90 5.52 16.59 -1.88
C ILE A 90 4.03 16.66 -2.20
N VAL A 91 3.38 15.52 -2.48
CA VAL A 91 1.94 15.49 -2.79
C VAL A 91 1.05 15.72 -1.56
N ALA A 92 1.58 15.51 -0.34
CA ALA A 92 0.88 15.83 0.90
C ALA A 92 0.61 17.32 1.07
N ILE A 93 1.46 18.19 0.52
CA ILE A 93 1.30 19.66 0.62
C ILE A 93 -0.02 20.12 -0.02
N PRO A 94 -0.27 19.88 -1.33
CA PRO A 94 -1.53 20.26 -1.94
C PRO A 94 -2.71 19.44 -1.40
N ALA A 95 -2.52 18.17 -1.04
CA ALA A 95 -3.59 17.36 -0.43
C ALA A 95 -4.11 18.03 0.86
N THR A 96 -3.22 18.35 1.79
CA THR A 96 -3.56 18.95 3.09
C THR A 96 -4.17 20.34 2.91
N LEU A 97 -3.59 21.17 2.03
CA LEU A 97 -4.11 22.51 1.81
C LEU A 97 -5.54 22.49 1.24
N LEU A 98 -5.81 21.61 0.28
CA LEU A 98 -7.12 21.54 -0.37
C LEU A 98 -8.16 20.85 0.51
N LEU A 99 -7.79 19.79 1.25
CA LEU A 99 -8.69 19.08 2.16
C LEU A 99 -9.19 19.95 3.33
N THR A 100 -8.46 21.02 3.67
CA THR A 100 -8.87 21.98 4.70
C THR A 100 -9.77 23.11 4.17
N GLN A 101 -9.98 23.19 2.86
CA GLN A 101 -10.89 24.18 2.26
C GLN A 101 -12.35 23.76 2.37
N ASN A 102 -13.25 24.74 2.27
CA ASN A 102 -14.67 24.46 2.11
C ASN A 102 -14.95 23.94 0.67
N PRO A 103 -15.65 22.80 0.51
CA PRO A 103 -16.04 22.29 -0.81
C PRO A 103 -16.77 23.30 -1.71
N GLU A 104 -17.56 24.23 -1.13
CA GLU A 104 -18.20 25.32 -1.88
C GLU A 104 -17.19 26.28 -2.53
N ALA A 105 -16.05 26.49 -1.87
CA ALA A 105 -15.02 27.41 -2.33
C ALA A 105 -14.20 26.84 -3.49
N ILE A 106 -14.01 25.51 -3.52
CA ILE A 106 -13.08 24.85 -4.45
C ILE A 106 -13.77 24.06 -5.56
N GLY A 107 -15.09 23.83 -5.43
CA GLY A 107 -15.91 23.15 -6.44
C GLY A 107 -15.46 21.73 -6.77
N PHE A 108 -15.98 21.20 -7.87
CA PHE A 108 -15.68 19.84 -8.32
C PHE A 108 -14.18 19.62 -8.60
N ILE A 109 -13.54 20.54 -9.32
CA ILE A 109 -12.14 20.36 -9.74
C ILE A 109 -11.23 20.41 -8.52
N GLY A 110 -11.43 21.36 -7.61
CA GLY A 110 -10.64 21.45 -6.40
C GLY A 110 -10.84 20.25 -5.47
N CYS A 111 -12.09 19.83 -5.24
CA CYS A 111 -12.37 18.62 -4.44
C CYS A 111 -11.73 17.37 -5.04
N SER A 112 -11.89 17.16 -6.36
CA SER A 112 -11.30 16.02 -7.06
C SER A 112 -9.78 16.03 -6.98
N THR A 113 -9.18 17.21 -7.14
CA THR A 113 -7.72 17.41 -7.06
C THR A 113 -7.20 17.07 -5.66
N ALA A 114 -7.90 17.51 -4.61
CA ALA A 114 -7.56 17.19 -3.22
C ALA A 114 -7.50 15.68 -2.99
N VAL A 115 -8.56 14.96 -3.39
CA VAL A 115 -8.66 13.50 -3.20
C VAL A 115 -7.66 12.74 -4.06
N ILE A 116 -7.34 13.22 -5.26
CA ILE A 116 -6.30 12.62 -6.13
C ILE A 116 -4.91 12.77 -5.49
N PHE A 117 -4.55 13.96 -5.01
CA PHE A 117 -3.28 14.15 -4.30
C PHE A 117 -3.21 13.27 -3.04
N TYR A 118 -4.29 13.23 -2.26
CA TYR A 118 -4.39 12.37 -1.09
C TYR A 118 -4.23 10.88 -1.45
N THR A 119 -4.81 10.44 -2.57
CA THR A 119 -4.68 9.07 -3.09
C THR A 119 -3.22 8.70 -3.34
N PHE A 120 -2.43 9.59 -3.97
CA PHE A 120 -1.00 9.34 -4.14
C PHE A 120 -0.23 9.43 -2.82
N GLN A 121 -0.57 10.40 -1.97
CA GLN A 121 0.01 10.56 -0.64
C GLN A 121 -0.12 9.25 0.16
N ILE A 122 -1.34 8.77 0.41
CA ILE A 122 -1.58 7.59 1.24
C ILE A 122 -0.84 6.35 0.70
N TYR A 123 -0.77 6.20 -0.63
CA TYR A 123 -0.05 5.08 -1.24
C TYR A 123 1.46 5.16 -1.09
N PHE A 124 2.07 6.30 -1.43
CA PHE A 124 3.52 6.44 -1.38
C PHE A 124 4.05 6.56 0.04
N ASP A 125 3.25 7.13 0.93
CA ASP A 125 3.55 7.21 2.35
C ASP A 125 3.57 5.80 2.95
N PHE A 126 2.42 5.12 2.92
CA PHE A 126 2.28 3.82 3.56
C PHE A 126 3.08 2.72 2.84
N GLY A 127 3.10 2.76 1.51
CA GLY A 127 3.92 1.88 0.69
C GLY A 127 5.41 2.13 0.89
N GLY A 128 5.83 3.38 1.09
CA GLY A 128 7.21 3.74 1.40
C GLY A 128 7.67 3.15 2.74
N TYR A 129 6.87 3.29 3.79
CA TYR A 129 7.12 2.65 5.09
C TYR A 129 7.15 1.14 5.01
N SER A 130 6.18 0.54 4.31
CA SER A 130 6.14 -0.91 4.12
C SER A 130 7.39 -1.42 3.41
N ASP A 131 7.86 -0.74 2.36
CA ASP A 131 9.09 -1.12 1.64
C ASP A 131 10.35 -0.95 2.53
N MET A 132 10.44 0.12 3.32
CA MET A 132 11.53 0.30 4.29
C MET A 132 11.53 -0.81 5.34
N ALA A 133 10.38 -1.15 5.90
CA ALA A 133 10.20 -2.22 6.88
C ALA A 133 10.65 -3.58 6.33
N ILE A 134 10.22 -3.92 5.12
CA ILE A 134 10.62 -5.18 4.47
C ILE A 134 12.12 -5.16 4.13
N GLY A 135 12.66 -4.02 3.69
CA GLY A 135 14.07 -3.85 3.39
C GLY A 135 14.95 -4.11 4.61
N LEU A 136 14.59 -3.52 5.76
CA LEU A 136 15.24 -3.75 7.05
C LEU A 136 15.09 -5.21 7.49
N GLY A 137 13.90 -5.80 7.38
CA GLY A 137 13.67 -7.22 7.65
C GLY A 137 14.65 -8.10 6.88
N LYS A 138 14.79 -7.86 5.57
CA LYS A 138 15.71 -8.62 4.70
C LYS A 138 17.18 -8.43 5.08
N MET A 139 17.60 -7.24 5.52
CA MET A 139 18.95 -7.01 6.03
C MET A 139 19.25 -7.82 7.29
N PHE A 140 18.24 -8.05 8.14
CA PHE A 140 18.36 -8.85 9.36
C PHE A 140 18.08 -10.35 9.14
N GLY A 141 17.80 -10.76 7.90
CA GLY A 141 17.58 -12.16 7.52
C GLY A 141 16.13 -12.63 7.60
N PHE A 142 15.15 -11.72 7.70
CA PHE A 142 13.73 -12.04 7.66
C PHE A 142 13.11 -11.81 6.28
N ASP A 143 12.18 -12.67 5.86
CA ASP A 143 11.46 -12.55 4.60
C ASP A 143 9.99 -12.13 4.80
N TYR A 144 9.77 -10.82 4.90
CA TYR A 144 8.43 -10.28 5.02
C TYR A 144 7.69 -10.24 3.69
N LYS A 145 6.38 -10.49 3.76
CA LYS A 145 5.46 -10.38 2.63
C LYS A 145 5.25 -8.91 2.25
N ARG A 146 5.00 -8.69 0.97
CA ARG A 146 4.59 -7.39 0.43
C ARG A 146 3.26 -6.95 1.00
N ASN A 147 3.18 -5.67 1.32
CA ASN A 147 1.93 -5.03 1.70
C ASN A 147 1.22 -4.39 0.49
N PHE A 148 1.98 -3.96 -0.53
CA PHE A 148 1.45 -3.31 -1.72
C PHE A 148 1.98 -3.93 -3.01
N ASN A 149 1.10 -4.10 -4.00
CA ASN A 149 1.45 -4.60 -5.33
C ASN A 149 0.74 -3.80 -6.44
N TYR A 150 1.16 -2.53 -6.60
CA TYR A 150 0.64 -1.59 -7.60
C TYR A 150 -0.90 -1.54 -7.62
N PRO A 151 -1.54 -1.19 -6.49
CA PRO A 151 -3.00 -1.29 -6.33
C PRO A 151 -3.78 -0.41 -7.31
N TYR A 152 -3.22 0.73 -7.72
CA TYR A 152 -3.93 1.66 -8.60
C TYR A 152 -4.06 1.20 -10.04
N ILE A 153 -3.40 0.11 -10.47
CA ILE A 153 -3.63 -0.49 -11.80
C ILE A 153 -4.86 -1.40 -11.86
N SER A 154 -5.54 -1.60 -10.73
CA SER A 154 -6.62 -2.59 -10.60
C SER A 154 -7.80 -2.29 -11.51
N LYS A 155 -8.46 -3.36 -11.95
CA LYS A 155 -9.66 -3.33 -12.82
C LYS A 155 -10.97 -3.60 -12.06
N SER A 156 -10.87 -3.88 -10.77
CA SER A 156 -12.00 -4.11 -9.86
C SER A 156 -11.59 -3.75 -8.44
N VAL A 157 -12.56 -3.54 -7.57
CA VAL A 157 -12.35 -3.31 -6.15
C VAL A 157 -11.86 -4.60 -5.47
N THR A 158 -12.32 -5.77 -5.92
CA THR A 158 -11.77 -7.06 -5.50
C THR A 158 -10.27 -7.19 -5.82
N GLU A 159 -9.85 -6.79 -7.02
CA GLU A 159 -8.42 -6.80 -7.37
C GLU A 159 -7.63 -5.76 -6.56
N PHE A 160 -8.20 -4.56 -6.38
CA PHE A 160 -7.59 -3.50 -5.58
C PHE A 160 -7.22 -3.98 -4.17
N TRP A 161 -8.15 -4.61 -3.46
CA TRP A 161 -7.91 -5.11 -2.10
C TRP A 161 -7.04 -6.36 -2.01
N ARG A 162 -6.74 -7.02 -3.14
CA ARG A 162 -5.68 -8.04 -3.24
C ARG A 162 -4.29 -7.45 -3.45
N ARG A 163 -4.21 -6.16 -3.81
CA ARG A 163 -2.97 -5.43 -4.07
C ARG A 163 -2.69 -4.33 -3.04
N TRP A 164 -3.70 -3.91 -2.28
CA TRP A 164 -3.62 -2.90 -1.23
C TRP A 164 -3.62 -3.56 0.14
N HIS A 165 -2.70 -3.13 1.02
CA HIS A 165 -2.59 -3.55 2.41
C HIS A 165 -2.79 -5.07 2.63
N ILE A 166 -2.05 -5.86 1.85
CA ILE A 166 -2.22 -7.32 1.69
C ILE A 166 -2.12 -8.05 3.03
N SER A 167 -1.27 -7.57 3.93
CA SER A 167 -1.07 -8.18 5.25
C SER A 167 -2.32 -8.06 6.13
N LEU A 168 -2.99 -6.90 6.14
CA LEU A 168 -4.25 -6.69 6.85
C LEU A 168 -5.40 -7.47 6.23
N SER A 169 -5.52 -7.42 4.90
CA SER A 169 -6.52 -8.22 4.18
C SER A 169 -6.37 -9.71 4.49
N SER A 170 -5.12 -10.20 4.59
CA SER A 170 -4.85 -11.58 4.97
C SER A 170 -5.13 -11.87 6.44
N PHE A 171 -4.81 -10.93 7.35
CA PHE A 171 -5.13 -11.04 8.77
C PHE A 171 -6.64 -11.19 8.98
N PHE A 172 -7.46 -10.26 8.50
CA PHE A 172 -8.91 -10.33 8.65
C PHE A 172 -9.52 -11.53 7.93
N ARG A 173 -8.97 -11.92 6.78
CA ARG A 173 -9.40 -13.15 6.10
C ARG A 173 -9.20 -14.37 7.00
N ASP A 174 -7.99 -14.54 7.53
CA ASP A 174 -7.59 -15.78 8.19
C ASP A 174 -8.11 -15.86 9.65
N TYR A 175 -8.15 -14.73 10.37
CA TYR A 175 -8.55 -14.70 11.78
C TYR A 175 -10.01 -14.30 12.04
N VAL A 176 -10.73 -13.77 11.05
CA VAL A 176 -12.12 -13.34 11.22
C VAL A 176 -13.04 -14.01 10.20
N TYR A 177 -12.77 -13.82 8.91
CA TYR A 177 -13.67 -14.28 7.85
C TYR A 177 -13.77 -15.80 7.75
N ILE A 178 -12.64 -16.52 7.75
CA ILE A 178 -12.61 -17.99 7.68
C ILE A 178 -13.30 -18.61 8.91
N PRO A 179 -13.00 -18.19 10.16
CA PRO A 179 -13.71 -18.67 11.36
C PRO A 179 -15.22 -18.43 11.34
N LEU A 180 -15.70 -17.35 10.72
CA LEU A 180 -17.14 -17.10 10.55
C LEU A 180 -17.83 -18.02 9.52
N GLY A 181 -17.08 -18.96 8.92
CA GLY A 181 -17.56 -19.95 7.95
C GLY A 181 -17.14 -19.65 6.50
N GLY A 182 -16.42 -18.55 6.27
CA GLY A 182 -15.88 -18.17 4.96
C GLY A 182 -16.92 -18.22 3.83
N ASN A 183 -16.58 -18.91 2.74
CA ASN A 183 -17.47 -19.10 1.58
C ASN A 183 -18.43 -20.30 1.72
N ARG A 184 -18.40 -21.06 2.83
CA ARG A 184 -19.14 -22.33 2.99
C ARG A 184 -20.54 -22.15 3.60
N VAL A 185 -20.92 -20.92 3.93
CA VAL A 185 -22.20 -20.57 4.55
C VAL A 185 -23.23 -20.13 3.50
N SER A 186 -24.50 -20.01 3.91
CA SER A 186 -25.57 -19.50 3.05
C SER A 186 -25.26 -18.09 2.52
N SER A 187 -25.83 -17.72 1.37
CA SER A 187 -25.53 -16.43 0.73
C SER A 187 -25.82 -15.23 1.65
N LEU A 188 -26.90 -15.27 2.44
CA LEU A 188 -27.23 -14.22 3.39
C LEU A 188 -26.21 -14.13 4.53
N ARG A 189 -25.80 -15.28 5.09
CA ARG A 189 -24.76 -15.34 6.13
C ARG A 189 -23.41 -14.88 5.60
N TRP A 190 -23.08 -15.21 4.35
CA TRP A 190 -21.86 -14.76 3.69
C TRP A 190 -21.82 -13.23 3.56
N MET A 191 -22.93 -12.61 3.13
CA MET A 191 -23.04 -11.15 3.05
C MET A 191 -22.88 -10.51 4.43
N LEU A 192 -23.55 -11.04 5.46
CA LEU A 192 -23.38 -10.57 6.84
C LEU A 192 -21.92 -10.68 7.30
N ASN A 193 -21.26 -11.81 7.06
CA ASN A 193 -19.85 -12.01 7.40
C ASN A 193 -18.95 -11.00 6.70
N MET A 194 -19.22 -10.66 5.43
CA MET A 194 -18.47 -9.62 4.71
C MET A 194 -18.68 -8.24 5.34
N MET A 195 -19.92 -7.87 5.68
CA MET A 195 -20.18 -6.61 6.37
C MET A 195 -19.53 -6.54 7.74
N ILE A 196 -19.51 -7.64 8.50
CA ILE A 196 -18.81 -7.73 9.79
C ILE A 196 -17.31 -7.53 9.59
N VAL A 197 -16.69 -8.29 8.68
CA VAL A 197 -15.25 -8.21 8.42
C VAL A 197 -14.85 -6.80 8.01
N TRP A 198 -15.56 -6.20 7.06
CA TRP A 198 -15.25 -4.85 6.59
C TRP A 198 -15.59 -3.75 7.60
N GLY A 199 -16.65 -3.92 8.40
CA GLY A 199 -16.95 -3.04 9.51
C GLY A 199 -15.88 -3.06 10.59
N LEU A 200 -15.34 -4.25 10.91
CA LEU A 200 -14.19 -4.40 11.82
C LEU A 200 -12.91 -3.83 11.22
N THR A 201 -12.67 -3.99 9.92
CA THR A 201 -11.55 -3.33 9.23
C THR A 201 -11.66 -1.81 9.35
N GLY A 202 -12.85 -1.24 9.14
CA GLY A 202 -13.09 0.19 9.34
C GLY A 202 -12.85 0.63 10.78
N MET A 203 -13.43 -0.08 11.75
CA MET A 203 -13.26 0.19 13.18
C MET A 203 -11.80 0.13 13.64
N TRP A 204 -10.98 -0.72 13.01
CA TRP A 204 -9.56 -0.82 13.29
C TRP A 204 -8.77 0.45 12.91
N HIS A 205 -9.23 1.18 11.89
CA HIS A 205 -8.56 2.40 11.43
C HIS A 205 -8.77 3.58 12.38
N GLY A 206 -9.93 3.71 13.02
CA GLY A 206 -10.17 4.79 13.97
C GLY A 206 -11.54 4.73 14.63
N ALA A 207 -11.72 5.54 15.67
CA ALA A 207 -12.96 5.59 16.45
C ALA A 207 -14.05 6.48 15.82
N ALA A 208 -13.69 7.28 14.82
CA ALA A 208 -14.64 8.14 14.12
C ALA A 208 -15.53 7.33 13.15
N TRP A 209 -16.77 7.76 12.99
CA TRP A 209 -17.78 7.01 12.23
C TRP A 209 -17.50 6.93 10.73
N ASN A 210 -16.73 7.88 10.18
CA ASN A 210 -16.29 7.87 8.79
C ASN A 210 -15.50 6.59 8.45
N TYR A 211 -14.68 6.05 9.37
CA TYR A 211 -13.96 4.80 9.14
C TYR A 211 -14.87 3.57 9.09
N ILE A 212 -15.92 3.54 9.91
CA ILE A 212 -16.94 2.48 9.81
C ILE A 212 -17.70 2.61 8.49
N GLY A 213 -18.10 3.83 8.12
CA GLY A 213 -18.74 4.12 6.83
C GLY A 213 -17.88 3.69 5.64
N TRP A 214 -16.58 3.98 5.68
CA TRP A 214 -15.57 3.51 4.73
C TRP A 214 -15.52 1.98 4.63
N GLY A 215 -15.51 1.29 5.77
CA GLY A 215 -15.51 -0.17 5.82
C GLY A 215 -16.78 -0.74 5.17
N LEU A 216 -17.94 -0.28 5.61
CA LEU A 216 -19.23 -0.73 5.09
C LEU A 216 -19.38 -0.44 3.59
N TYR A 217 -18.88 0.70 3.10
CA TYR A 217 -18.83 1.04 1.68
C TYR A 217 -18.11 -0.03 0.86
N TYR A 218 -16.91 -0.44 1.27
CA TYR A 218 -16.19 -1.52 0.58
C TYR A 218 -16.85 -2.89 0.75
N GLY A 219 -17.44 -3.17 1.92
CA GLY A 219 -18.23 -4.37 2.15
C GLY A 219 -19.37 -4.51 1.14
N LEU A 220 -20.14 -3.44 0.91
CA LEU A 220 -21.22 -3.39 -0.07
C LEU A 220 -20.72 -3.57 -1.50
N ILE A 221 -19.64 -2.88 -1.87
CA ILE A 221 -19.07 -3.00 -3.22
C ILE A 221 -18.60 -4.43 -3.48
N LEU A 222 -17.90 -5.06 -2.55
CA LEU A 222 -17.38 -6.42 -2.74
C LEU A 222 -18.48 -7.47 -2.79
N ILE A 223 -19.56 -7.28 -2.01
CA ILE A 223 -20.78 -8.10 -2.11
C ILE A 223 -21.38 -7.96 -3.50
N GLY A 224 -21.55 -6.73 -3.98
CA GLY A 224 -22.19 -6.46 -5.26
C GLY A 224 -21.33 -6.82 -6.48
N GLU A 225 -20.01 -6.66 -6.42
CA GLU A 225 -19.09 -7.19 -7.44
C GLU A 225 -19.26 -8.71 -7.54
N LYS A 226 -19.30 -9.42 -6.40
CA LYS A 226 -19.41 -10.88 -6.42
C LYS A 226 -20.79 -11.37 -6.90
N LYS A 227 -21.87 -10.66 -6.59
CA LYS A 227 -23.25 -11.17 -6.75
C LYS A 227 -24.07 -10.48 -7.84
N LEU A 228 -23.79 -9.23 -8.17
CA LEU A 228 -24.67 -8.38 -8.97
C LEU A 228 -24.02 -7.97 -10.30
N TRP A 229 -22.89 -7.26 -10.26
CA TRP A 229 -22.34 -6.61 -11.46
C TRP A 229 -20.94 -7.08 -11.89
N GLY A 230 -20.19 -7.82 -11.07
CA GLY A 230 -18.79 -8.15 -11.41
C GLY A 230 -18.63 -9.02 -12.66
N SER A 231 -19.59 -9.90 -12.96
CA SER A 231 -19.59 -10.69 -14.19
C SER A 231 -19.85 -9.84 -15.44
N ALA A 232 -20.65 -8.77 -15.32
CA ALA A 232 -20.85 -7.79 -16.37
C ALA A 232 -19.62 -6.88 -16.52
N LEU A 233 -19.07 -6.40 -15.40
CA LEU A 233 -17.86 -5.58 -15.37
C LEU A 233 -16.69 -6.27 -16.07
N ALA A 234 -16.48 -7.57 -15.81
CA ALA A 234 -15.41 -8.36 -16.43
C ALA A 234 -15.51 -8.46 -17.96
N LYS A 235 -16.70 -8.25 -18.55
CA LYS A 235 -16.93 -8.25 -20.00
C LYS A 235 -16.72 -6.87 -20.64
N THR A 236 -16.63 -5.80 -19.85
CA THR A 236 -16.42 -4.45 -20.38
C THR A 236 -14.96 -4.24 -20.82
N PRO A 237 -14.67 -3.26 -21.69
CA PRO A 237 -13.30 -2.89 -22.03
C PRO A 237 -12.46 -2.56 -20.79
N SER A 238 -11.16 -2.91 -20.83
CA SER A 238 -10.25 -2.73 -19.69
C SER A 238 -10.17 -1.27 -19.18
N VAL A 239 -10.40 -0.29 -20.04
CA VAL A 239 -10.43 1.14 -19.68
C VAL A 239 -11.63 1.44 -18.75
N ILE A 240 -12.80 0.87 -19.03
CA ILE A 240 -14.01 1.05 -18.20
C ILE A 240 -13.82 0.39 -16.85
N GLN A 241 -13.27 -0.83 -16.82
CA GLN A 241 -12.96 -1.54 -15.58
C GLN A 241 -12.00 -0.74 -14.69
N HIS A 242 -10.99 -0.14 -15.30
CA HIS A 242 -10.03 0.68 -14.60
C HIS A 242 -10.63 2.00 -14.10
N ALA A 243 -11.43 2.69 -14.92
CA ALA A 243 -12.15 3.89 -14.51
C ALA A 243 -13.11 3.62 -13.33
N TYR A 244 -13.81 2.48 -13.36
CA TYR A 244 -14.63 2.01 -12.23
C TYR A 244 -13.78 1.82 -10.96
N GLY A 245 -12.62 1.18 -11.07
CA GLY A 245 -11.68 1.03 -9.96
C GLY A 245 -11.23 2.37 -9.38
N ILE A 246 -10.83 3.32 -10.25
CA ILE A 246 -10.41 4.68 -9.88
C ILE A 246 -11.50 5.40 -9.11
N ILE A 247 -12.71 5.49 -9.69
CA ILE A 247 -13.83 6.18 -9.05
C ILE A 247 -14.15 5.53 -7.70
N SER A 248 -14.13 4.20 -7.63
CA SER A 248 -14.45 3.47 -6.40
C SER A 248 -13.45 3.76 -5.27
N PHE A 249 -12.14 3.81 -5.56
CA PHE A 249 -11.18 4.14 -4.51
C PHE A 249 -11.10 5.64 -4.21
N LEU A 250 -11.40 6.55 -5.15
CA LEU A 250 -11.48 7.99 -4.85
C LEU A 250 -12.62 8.28 -3.88
N ILE A 251 -13.80 7.69 -4.11
CA ILE A 251 -14.94 7.77 -3.17
C ILE A 251 -14.54 7.18 -1.82
N GLY A 252 -13.90 6.00 -1.82
CA GLY A 252 -13.39 5.38 -0.60
C GLY A 252 -12.44 6.30 0.15
N TRP A 253 -11.44 6.86 -0.51
CA TRP A 253 -10.48 7.77 0.11
C TRP A 253 -11.09 9.08 0.57
N THR A 254 -12.22 9.52 0.02
CA THR A 254 -12.95 10.68 0.54
C THR A 254 -13.45 10.43 1.97
N PHE A 255 -14.01 9.24 2.26
CA PHE A 255 -14.38 8.88 3.63
C PHE A 255 -13.19 8.89 4.59
N PHE A 256 -12.00 8.57 4.09
CA PHE A 256 -10.79 8.45 4.89
C PHE A 256 -10.07 9.79 5.08
N ALA A 257 -10.06 10.64 4.05
CA ALA A 257 -9.32 11.89 4.02
C ALA A 257 -10.07 13.06 4.66
N VAL A 258 -11.40 13.05 4.58
CA VAL A 258 -12.23 14.14 5.09
C VAL A 258 -12.48 13.92 6.57
N GLU A 259 -11.83 14.74 7.39
CA GLU A 259 -12.04 14.79 8.83
C GLU A 259 -13.24 15.69 9.17
N GLY A 260 -13.89 15.42 10.30
CA GLY A 260 -14.99 16.24 10.81
C GLY A 260 -16.28 15.47 11.00
N ASP A 261 -17.41 16.19 10.96
CA ASP A 261 -18.73 15.60 11.12
C ASP A 261 -19.32 15.08 9.80
N PHE A 262 -20.44 14.38 9.90
CA PHE A 262 -21.15 13.84 8.74
C PHE A 262 -21.65 14.93 7.79
N THR A 263 -21.91 16.15 8.29
CA THR A 263 -22.36 17.28 7.46
C THR A 263 -21.23 17.75 6.56
N HIS A 264 -20.00 17.84 7.09
CA HIS A 264 -18.81 18.16 6.31
C HIS A 264 -18.49 17.07 5.30
N LEU A 265 -18.55 15.80 5.69
CA LEU A 265 -18.39 14.69 4.74
C LEU A 265 -19.43 14.73 3.62
N ALA A 266 -20.68 15.04 3.95
CA ALA A 266 -21.75 15.19 2.96
C ALA A 266 -21.51 16.36 1.99
N SER A 267 -21.00 17.50 2.48
CA SER A 267 -20.65 18.63 1.61
C SER A 267 -19.47 18.31 0.70
N TRP A 268 -18.49 17.52 1.16
CA TRP A 268 -17.41 17.01 0.31
C TRP A 268 -17.93 16.11 -0.81
N PHE A 269 -18.85 15.18 -0.51
CA PHE A 269 -19.51 14.41 -1.56
C PHE A 269 -20.29 15.30 -2.52
N ALA A 270 -21.03 16.31 -2.03
CA ALA A 270 -21.72 17.26 -2.88
C ALA A 270 -20.76 18.00 -3.84
N GLY A 271 -19.58 18.39 -3.35
CA GLY A 271 -18.50 18.95 -4.17
C GLY A 271 -18.02 17.99 -5.25
N LEU A 272 -17.74 16.73 -4.90
CA LEU A 272 -17.32 15.68 -5.85
C LEU A 272 -18.40 15.31 -6.88
N PHE A 273 -19.68 15.57 -6.60
CA PHE A 273 -20.77 15.43 -7.56
C PHE A 273 -21.12 16.75 -8.30
N GLY A 274 -20.35 17.81 -8.08
CA GLY A 274 -20.46 19.08 -8.82
C GLY A 274 -21.58 20.01 -8.37
N VAL A 275 -22.15 19.81 -7.17
CA VAL A 275 -23.24 20.64 -6.64
C VAL A 275 -22.83 22.12 -6.54
N PHE A 276 -21.55 22.39 -6.25
CA PHE A 276 -21.01 23.75 -6.09
C PHE A 276 -20.34 24.29 -7.36
N GLY A 277 -20.65 23.72 -8.53
CA GLY A 277 -20.04 24.09 -9.80
C GLY A 277 -18.62 23.54 -9.98
N LEU A 278 -17.99 23.89 -11.12
CA LEU A 278 -16.69 23.32 -11.49
C LEU A 278 -15.53 23.86 -10.66
N LEU A 279 -15.46 25.17 -10.46
CA LEU A 279 -14.34 25.86 -9.80
C LEU A 279 -14.69 26.38 -8.39
N GLY A 280 -15.95 26.28 -7.98
CA GLY A 280 -16.42 26.83 -6.71
C GLY A 280 -16.51 28.36 -6.73
N THR A 281 -16.50 28.96 -5.54
CA THR A 281 -16.64 30.42 -5.34
C THR A 281 -15.31 31.17 -5.22
N SER A 282 -14.17 30.47 -5.16
CA SER A 282 -12.82 31.06 -5.00
C SER A 282 -11.86 30.52 -6.06
N SER A 283 -10.86 31.32 -6.46
CA SER A 283 -9.77 30.90 -7.37
C SER A 283 -8.42 30.73 -6.66
N LEU A 284 -8.35 31.02 -5.35
CA LEU A 284 -7.08 30.98 -4.59
C LEU A 284 -6.45 29.58 -4.56
N TRP A 285 -7.29 28.54 -4.59
CA TRP A 285 -6.85 27.13 -4.58
C TRP A 285 -6.20 26.70 -5.90
N GLU A 286 -6.48 27.41 -7.00
CA GLU A 286 -6.01 27.05 -8.34
C GLU A 286 -4.48 27.17 -8.41
N LEU A 287 -3.91 28.27 -7.91
CA LEU A 287 -2.46 28.51 -7.96
C LEU A 287 -1.65 27.38 -7.32
N THR A 288 -2.08 26.93 -6.14
CA THR A 288 -1.44 25.77 -5.49
C THR A 288 -1.64 24.51 -6.31
N SER A 289 -2.83 24.26 -6.84
CA SER A 289 -3.08 23.06 -7.64
C SER A 289 -2.18 23.00 -8.89
N TRP A 290 -2.01 24.13 -9.59
CA TRP A 290 -1.20 24.22 -10.80
C TRP A 290 0.29 23.98 -10.55
N GLU A 291 0.83 24.44 -9.42
CA GLU A 291 2.23 24.22 -9.03
C GLU A 291 2.56 22.72 -8.97
N TYR A 292 1.69 21.94 -8.30
CA TYR A 292 1.94 20.51 -8.04
C TYR A 292 1.38 19.58 -9.12
N LEU A 293 0.52 20.06 -10.03
CA LEU A 293 -0.04 19.23 -11.10
C LEU A 293 1.05 18.67 -12.02
N SER A 294 2.13 19.44 -12.23
CA SER A 294 3.32 19.02 -12.98
C SER A 294 4.00 17.76 -12.41
N PHE A 295 3.75 17.44 -11.13
CA PHE A 295 4.30 16.26 -10.44
C PHE A 295 3.44 14.99 -10.62
N MET A 296 2.21 15.11 -11.14
CA MET A 296 1.32 13.96 -11.38
C MET A 296 1.90 12.88 -12.30
N PRO A 297 2.60 13.20 -13.42
CA PRO A 297 3.22 12.17 -14.25
C PRO A 297 4.23 11.31 -13.47
N VAL A 298 5.00 11.91 -12.56
CA VAL A 298 5.95 11.18 -11.70
C VAL A 298 5.20 10.21 -10.78
N CYS A 299 4.10 10.67 -10.18
CA CYS A 299 3.24 9.85 -9.32
C CYS A 299 2.63 8.67 -10.09
N ILE A 300 2.09 8.91 -11.29
CA ILE A 300 1.51 7.86 -12.13
C ILE A 300 2.56 6.81 -12.52
N ILE A 301 3.74 7.26 -12.97
CA ILE A 301 4.85 6.35 -13.32
C ILE A 301 5.29 5.54 -12.10
N ALA A 302 5.47 6.16 -10.94
CA ALA A 302 5.89 5.48 -9.73
C ALA A 302 4.81 4.54 -9.15
N ALA A 303 3.53 4.79 -9.43
CA ALA A 303 2.41 3.97 -9.02
C ALA A 303 2.12 2.80 -9.97
N THR A 304 2.87 2.68 -11.06
CA THR A 304 2.72 1.61 -12.06
C THR A 304 3.94 0.69 -12.09
N PRO A 305 3.78 -0.57 -12.50
CA PRO A 305 4.85 -1.56 -12.48
C PRO A 305 5.85 -1.43 -13.64
N ILE A 306 6.16 -0.21 -14.07
CA ILE A 306 7.06 0.06 -15.20
C ILE A 306 8.48 -0.44 -14.90
N VAL A 307 9.00 -0.18 -13.70
CA VAL A 307 10.35 -0.60 -13.29
C VAL A 307 10.53 -2.13 -13.27
N PRO A 308 9.70 -2.92 -12.57
CA PRO A 308 9.84 -4.39 -12.60
C PRO A 308 9.58 -4.98 -13.99
N TRP A 309 8.70 -4.37 -14.79
CA TRP A 309 8.46 -4.77 -16.17
C TRP A 309 9.70 -4.58 -17.06
N LEU A 310 10.32 -3.38 -17.01
CA LEU A 310 11.58 -3.08 -17.70
C LEU A 310 12.68 -4.05 -17.28
N ARG A 311 12.82 -4.28 -15.97
CA ARG A 311 13.79 -5.23 -15.43
C ARG A 311 13.59 -6.62 -16.03
N LYS A 312 12.36 -7.14 -16.00
CA LYS A 312 12.07 -8.48 -16.54
C LYS A 312 12.36 -8.57 -18.03
N LYS A 313 12.06 -7.51 -18.79
CA LYS A 313 12.36 -7.43 -20.22
C LYS A 313 13.87 -7.44 -20.49
N ILE A 314 14.66 -6.77 -19.64
CA ILE A 314 16.13 -6.81 -19.70
C ILE A 314 16.65 -8.21 -19.38
N GLU A 315 16.16 -8.86 -18.31
CA GLU A 315 16.51 -10.24 -17.95
C GLU A 315 16.27 -11.20 -19.13
N CYS A 316 15.06 -11.21 -19.71
CA CYS A 316 14.74 -12.07 -20.85
C CYS A 316 15.64 -11.80 -22.07
N LYS A 317 15.96 -10.52 -22.35
CA LYS A 317 16.87 -10.17 -23.45
C LYS A 317 18.29 -10.69 -23.22
N LEU A 318 18.78 -10.63 -21.97
CA LEU A 318 20.11 -11.11 -21.60
C LEU A 318 20.22 -12.63 -21.64
N GLU A 319 19.13 -13.33 -21.35
CA GLU A 319 19.02 -14.79 -21.38
C GLU A 319 18.62 -15.34 -22.75
N SER A 320 18.42 -14.48 -23.75
CA SER A 320 17.90 -14.86 -25.08
C SER A 320 16.55 -15.58 -25.04
N ILE A 321 15.72 -15.28 -24.03
CA ILE A 321 14.38 -15.85 -23.86
C ILE A 321 13.35 -14.93 -24.55
N PRO A 322 12.39 -15.47 -25.33
CA PRO A 322 11.32 -14.69 -25.93
C PRO A 322 10.50 -13.93 -24.87
N SER A 323 10.31 -12.62 -25.07
CA SER A 323 9.62 -11.73 -24.11
C SER A 323 8.11 -11.58 -24.35
N THR A 324 7.50 -12.49 -25.13
CA THR A 324 6.15 -12.33 -25.68
C THR A 324 5.01 -12.33 -24.66
N ASN A 325 5.26 -12.75 -23.41
CA ASN A 325 4.25 -12.85 -22.35
C ASN A 325 4.60 -12.07 -21.07
N ILE A 326 5.51 -11.07 -21.13
CA ILE A 326 5.87 -10.29 -19.93
C ILE A 326 4.75 -9.31 -19.57
N ILE A 327 4.02 -9.63 -18.49
CA ILE A 327 3.01 -8.77 -17.89
C ILE A 327 3.68 -7.76 -16.96
N ALA A 328 3.13 -6.55 -16.91
CA ALA A 328 3.73 -5.45 -16.14
C ALA A 328 3.74 -5.73 -14.63
N ALA A 329 2.60 -6.15 -14.05
CA ALA A 329 2.54 -6.65 -12.68
C ALA A 329 2.02 -8.10 -12.64
N PRO A 330 2.62 -8.96 -11.83
CA PRO A 330 2.10 -10.31 -11.62
C PRO A 330 0.78 -10.27 -10.83
N GLU A 331 -0.14 -11.16 -11.19
CA GLU A 331 -1.47 -11.27 -10.56
C GLU A 331 -1.41 -11.85 -9.13
N LYS A 332 -0.40 -12.66 -8.83
CA LYS A 332 -0.28 -13.39 -7.56
C LYS A 332 1.17 -13.46 -7.09
N ILE A 333 1.69 -12.39 -6.49
CA ILE A 333 2.96 -12.46 -5.77
C ILE A 333 2.83 -11.74 -4.42
N PRO A 334 2.83 -12.49 -3.31
CA PRO A 334 2.89 -11.94 -1.96
C PRO A 334 4.32 -11.63 -1.50
N GLU A 335 5.34 -12.05 -2.24
CA GLU A 335 6.76 -11.84 -1.89
C GLU A 335 7.35 -10.59 -2.54
N VAL A 336 8.39 -10.01 -1.93
CA VAL A 336 9.13 -8.93 -2.57
C VAL A 336 10.04 -9.52 -3.64
N PRO A 337 9.87 -9.14 -4.92
CA PRO A 337 10.84 -9.50 -5.93
C PRO A 337 12.17 -8.78 -5.64
N PRO A 338 13.32 -9.43 -5.91
CA PRO A 338 14.63 -8.83 -5.73
C PRO A 338 14.72 -7.51 -6.49
N CYS A 339 15.40 -6.50 -5.93
CA CYS A 339 15.52 -5.19 -6.59
C CYS A 339 16.53 -5.18 -7.74
N ALA A 340 17.52 -6.08 -7.70
CA ALA A 340 18.46 -6.30 -8.81
C ALA A 340 17.95 -7.26 -9.87
N LEU A 341 18.65 -7.28 -11.01
CA LEU A 341 18.50 -8.30 -12.03
C LEU A 341 18.81 -9.68 -11.43
N VAL A 342 17.91 -10.63 -11.64
CA VAL A 342 18.15 -12.04 -11.31
C VAL A 342 18.15 -12.86 -12.59
N LEU A 343 19.30 -13.47 -12.87
CA LEU A 343 19.54 -14.27 -14.07
C LEU A 343 19.61 -15.74 -13.64
N GLN A 344 18.80 -16.58 -14.26
CA GLN A 344 18.65 -18.00 -13.97
C GLN A 344 19.39 -18.87 -15.00
N GLY A 345 19.65 -18.34 -16.20
CA GLY A 345 20.30 -19.07 -17.30
C GLY A 345 21.81 -18.86 -17.44
N SER A 346 22.46 -19.73 -18.23
CA SER A 346 23.84 -19.51 -18.69
C SER A 346 23.88 -18.39 -19.72
N ILE A 347 24.46 -17.25 -19.36
CA ILE A 347 24.54 -16.06 -20.21
C ILE A 347 25.95 -15.90 -20.81
N SER A 348 26.03 -15.28 -21.99
CA SER A 348 27.32 -14.95 -22.60
C SER A 348 28.14 -13.97 -21.74
N PRO A 349 29.48 -13.96 -21.85
CA PRO A 349 30.32 -13.00 -21.11
C PRO A 349 29.95 -11.54 -21.38
N LYS A 350 29.52 -11.22 -22.61
CA LYS A 350 29.03 -9.87 -22.98
C LYS A 350 27.72 -9.54 -22.26
N ALA A 351 26.76 -10.46 -22.24
CA ALA A 351 25.51 -10.29 -21.52
C ALA A 351 25.73 -10.12 -20.01
N ARG A 352 26.68 -10.87 -19.42
CA ARG A 352 27.07 -10.72 -18.02
C ARG A 352 27.62 -9.32 -17.70
N ARG A 353 28.52 -8.79 -18.54
CA ARG A 353 29.04 -7.41 -18.36
C ARG A 353 27.93 -6.37 -18.44
N LEU A 354 26.99 -6.53 -19.39
CA LEU A 354 25.84 -5.65 -19.52
C LEU A 354 24.93 -5.71 -18.28
N ALA A 355 24.65 -6.91 -17.77
CA ALA A 355 23.87 -7.08 -16.53
C ALA A 355 24.51 -6.38 -15.33
N ILE A 356 25.83 -6.50 -15.18
CA ILE A 356 26.60 -5.82 -14.13
C ILE A 356 26.48 -4.31 -14.32
N ALA A 357 26.71 -3.79 -15.52
CA ALA A 357 26.61 -2.36 -15.81
C ALA A 357 25.21 -1.80 -15.49
N VAL A 358 24.15 -2.52 -15.86
CA VAL A 358 22.77 -2.13 -15.52
C VAL A 358 22.55 -2.14 -14.01
N THR A 359 23.01 -3.18 -13.30
CA THR A 359 22.85 -3.29 -11.85
C THR A 359 23.61 -2.17 -11.12
N VAL A 360 24.84 -1.88 -11.53
CA VAL A 360 25.63 -0.75 -10.99
C VAL A 360 24.95 0.58 -11.27
N GLY A 361 24.41 0.78 -12.48
CA GLY A 361 23.64 1.98 -12.81
C GLY A 361 22.42 2.16 -11.91
N VAL A 362 21.68 1.08 -11.65
CA VAL A 362 20.54 1.08 -10.71
C VAL A 362 21.01 1.43 -9.29
N ASP A 363 22.12 0.86 -8.83
CA ASP A 363 22.66 1.13 -7.49
C ASP A 363 23.11 2.59 -7.34
N LEU A 364 23.73 3.17 -8.37
CA LEU A 364 24.09 4.60 -8.40
C LEU A 364 22.84 5.48 -8.35
N CYS A 365 21.80 5.15 -9.11
CA CYS A 365 20.52 5.86 -9.03
C CYS A 365 19.89 5.76 -7.63
N LEU A 366 19.93 4.60 -6.99
CA LEU A 366 19.41 4.41 -5.63
C LEU A 366 20.26 5.15 -4.59
N ALA A 367 21.57 5.25 -4.78
CA ALA A 367 22.44 6.06 -3.94
C ALA A 367 22.10 7.56 -4.07
N LEU A 368 21.82 8.04 -5.28
CA LEU A 368 21.34 9.42 -5.50
C LEU A 368 19.97 9.66 -4.84
N VAL A 369 19.04 8.71 -4.94
CA VAL A 369 17.75 8.76 -4.24
C VAL A 369 17.94 8.83 -2.73
N LEU A 370 18.86 8.03 -2.18
CA LEU A 370 19.19 8.04 -0.75
C LEU A 370 19.77 9.40 -0.33
N ILE A 371 20.74 9.93 -1.08
CA ILE A 371 21.35 11.24 -0.81
C ILE A 371 20.31 12.35 -0.86
N ALA A 372 19.47 12.36 -1.90
CA ALA A 372 18.39 13.34 -2.05
C ALA A 372 17.37 13.24 -0.90
N SER A 373 17.03 12.02 -0.48
CA SER A 373 16.12 11.79 0.64
C SER A 373 16.71 12.28 1.96
N ILE A 374 18.00 12.00 2.23
CA ILE A 374 18.71 12.48 3.42
C ILE A 374 18.80 14.00 3.40
N ALA A 375 19.15 14.60 2.26
CA ALA A 375 19.21 16.05 2.10
C ALA A 375 17.84 16.71 2.33
N SER A 376 16.76 16.11 1.80
CA SER A 376 15.38 16.57 2.03
C SER A 376 14.98 16.48 3.50
N ILE A 377 15.32 15.39 4.20
CA ILE A 377 15.09 15.25 5.65
C ILE A 377 15.89 16.29 6.43
N ALA A 378 17.17 16.49 6.09
CA ALA A 378 18.05 17.43 6.78
C ALA A 378 17.67 18.90 6.55
N ALA A 379 17.16 19.23 5.36
CA ALA A 379 16.66 20.56 5.02
C ALA A 379 15.27 20.83 5.61
N GLY A 380 14.50 19.79 5.90
CA GLY A 380 13.20 19.91 6.55
C GLY A 380 13.33 20.32 8.01
N ALA A 381 12.68 21.41 8.40
CA ALA A 381 12.44 21.72 9.82
C ALA A 381 11.37 20.80 10.45
N TYR A 382 10.70 19.99 9.62
CA TYR A 382 9.60 19.10 9.96
C TYR A 382 10.09 17.67 10.08
N ASN A 383 9.72 16.95 11.16
CA ASN A 383 10.04 15.54 11.31
C ASN A 383 9.03 14.69 10.49
N PRO A 384 9.41 14.12 9.34
CA PRO A 384 8.48 13.42 8.44
C PRO A 384 8.02 12.06 8.99
N PHE A 385 8.56 11.62 10.13
CA PHE A 385 8.31 10.31 10.72
C PHE A 385 7.22 10.27 11.79
N ILE A 386 6.71 11.42 12.25
CA ILE A 386 5.86 11.50 13.45
C ILE A 386 4.35 11.60 13.14
N TYR A 387 3.95 11.95 11.93
CA TYR A 387 2.53 12.16 11.60
C TYR A 387 1.90 10.93 10.92
N PHE A 388 1.74 9.85 11.68
CA PHE A 388 0.60 8.96 11.48
C PHE A 388 -0.54 9.51 12.35
N GLN A 389 -1.33 10.43 11.80
CA GLN A 389 -2.69 10.63 12.29
C GLN A 389 -3.56 9.73 11.40
N PHE A 390 -3.81 8.52 11.89
CA PHE A 390 -4.86 7.67 11.35
C PHE A 390 -6.20 8.16 11.86
#